data_AF-A0A924LIC2-F1
#
_entry.id   AF-A0A924LIC2-F1
#
_cell.length_a   1.000
_cell.length_b   1.000
_cell.length_c   1.000
_cell.angle_alpha   90.00
_cell.angle_beta   90.00
_cell.angle_gamma   90.00
#
_symmetry.space_group_name_H-M   'P 1'
#
loop_
_entity.id
_entity.type
_entity.pdbx_description
1 polymer ?
#
loop_
_entity_poly.entity_id
_entity_poly.type
_entity_poly.pdbx_seq_one_letter_code
_entity_poly.pdbx_strand_id
1 'polypeptide(L)' 'EGLVARIQSEYGGRLKVVATGGLAPLLAEGTTVIETIDPDLTLDGLRLLAARNPAPVLSRERTRLPDHEHD' A
#
# COMPACT_ATOMS: atom_id res chain seq x y z
N GLU A 1 -7.18 -15.61 -11.21
CA GLU A 1 -6.02 -15.85 -12.09
C GLU A 1 -5.97 -14.96 -13.34
N GLY A 2 -7.10 -14.73 -14.04
CA GLY A 2 -7.12 -14.00 -15.31
C GLY A 2 -6.49 -12.59 -15.33
N LEU A 3 -6.68 -11.78 -14.29
CA LEU A 3 -6.09 -10.43 -14.25
C LEU A 3 -4.55 -10.46 -14.19
N VAL A 4 -3.98 -11.33 -13.34
CA VAL A 4 -2.52 -11.48 -13.22
C VAL A 4 -1.92 -11.93 -14.55
N ALA A 5 -2.54 -12.94 -15.19
CA ALA A 5 -2.09 -13.44 -16.49
C ALA A 5 -2.15 -12.36 -17.58
N ARG A 6 -3.19 -11.53 -17.58
CA ARG A 6 -3.33 -10.41 -18.53
C ARG A 6 -2.21 -9.37 -18.34
N ILE A 7 -1.96 -8.98 -17.09
CA ILE A 7 -0.89 -8.03 -16.76
C ILE A 7 0.47 -8.57 -17.17
N GLN A 8 0.76 -9.85 -16.89
CA GLN A 8 2.03 -10.48 -17.28
C GLN A 8 2.20 -10.56 -18.81
N SER A 9 1.11 -10.84 -19.54
CA SER A 9 1.10 -10.84 -21.01
C SER A 9 1.42 -9.45 -21.57
N GLU A 10 0.77 -8.41 -21.05
CA GLU A 10 1.02 -7.01 -21.45
C GLU A 10 2.43 -6.54 -21.09
N TYR A 11 2.96 -6.98 -19.95
CA TYR A 11 4.34 -6.72 -19.54
C TYR A 11 5.37 -7.49 -20.39
N GLY A 12 4.98 -8.63 -20.97
CA GLY A 12 5.86 -9.50 -21.77
C GLY A 12 6.70 -10.47 -20.94
N GLY A 13 6.30 -10.78 -19.70
CA GLY A 13 7.09 -11.66 -18.84
C GLY A 13 6.45 -12.03 -17.51
N ARG A 14 7.07 -12.98 -16.80
CA ARG A 14 6.63 -13.38 -15.46
C ARG A 14 6.91 -12.25 -14.47
N LEU A 15 5.90 -11.94 -13.67
CA LEU A 15 5.98 -11.00 -12.55
C LEU A 15 5.79 -11.74 -11.24
N LYS A 16 6.53 -11.33 -10.21
CA LYS A 16 6.30 -11.80 -8.84
C LYS A 16 4.92 -11.32 -8.37
N VAL A 17 4.14 -12.21 -7.79
CA VAL A 17 2.77 -11.92 -7.31
C VAL A 17 2.76 -11.93 -5.79
N VAL A 18 2.54 -10.77 -5.19
CA VAL A 18 2.43 -10.59 -3.73
C VAL A 18 1.01 -10.15 -3.39
N ALA A 19 0.41 -10.79 -2.40
CA ALA A 19 -0.90 -10.41 -1.86
C ALA A 19 -0.76 -9.82 -0.46
N THR A 20 -1.64 -8.88 -0.11
CA THR A 20 -1.73 -8.26 1.22
C THR A 20 -3.20 -8.07 1.62
N GLY A 21 -3.46 -7.66 2.86
CA GLY A 21 -4.80 -7.48 3.41
C GLY A 21 -5.36 -8.74 4.09
N GLY A 22 -6.36 -8.55 4.96
CA GLY A 22 -6.84 -9.59 5.87
C GLY A 22 -7.48 -10.82 5.20
N LEU A 23 -7.96 -10.70 3.96
CA LEU A 23 -8.55 -11.82 3.19
C LEU A 23 -7.53 -12.57 2.32
N ALA A 24 -6.27 -12.10 2.24
CA ALA A 24 -5.27 -12.73 1.38
C ALA A 24 -5.03 -14.22 1.70
N PRO A 25 -4.98 -14.68 2.96
CA PRO A 25 -4.84 -16.10 3.27
C PRO A 25 -5.99 -16.95 2.72
N LEU A 26 -7.23 -16.51 2.91
CA LEU A 26 -8.43 -17.19 2.42
C LEU A 26 -8.43 -17.32 0.89
N LEU A 27 -8.03 -16.25 0.19
CA LEU A 27 -7.97 -16.26 -1.27
C LEU A 27 -6.85 -17.15 -1.80
N ALA A 28 -5.72 -17.22 -1.09
CA ALA A 28 -4.58 -18.05 -1.47
C ALA A 28 -4.89 -19.55 -1.43
N GLU A 29 -5.83 -20.00 -0.60
CA GLU A 29 -6.32 -21.39 -0.64
C GLU A 29 -6.99 -21.74 -1.99
N GLY A 30 -7.53 -20.75 -2.69
CA GLY A 30 -8.27 -20.93 -3.94
C GLY A 30 -7.47 -20.70 -5.22
N THR A 31 -6.17 -20.40 -5.16
CA THR A 31 -5.35 -20.11 -6.35
C THR A 31 -3.87 -20.34 -6.11
N THR A 32 -3.15 -20.75 -7.16
CA THR A 32 -1.69 -20.91 -7.11
C THR A 32 -0.94 -19.68 -7.61
N VAL A 33 -1.66 -18.64 -8.05
CA VAL A 33 -1.07 -17.45 -8.65
C VAL A 33 -0.35 -16.56 -7.64
N ILE A 34 -0.73 -16.62 -6.35
CA ILE A 34 -0.11 -15.85 -5.27
C ILE A 34 1.16 -16.58 -4.84
N GLU A 35 2.31 -15.93 -4.99
CA GLU A 35 3.61 -16.51 -4.59
C GLU A 35 3.96 -16.20 -3.14
N THR A 36 3.49 -15.08 -2.60
CA THR A 36 3.78 -14.64 -1.24
C THR A 36 2.63 -13.79 -0.69
N ILE A 37 2.32 -13.99 0.59
CA ILE A 37 1.44 -13.10 1.35
C ILE A 37 2.30 -12.25 2.27
N ASP A 38 2.14 -10.94 2.19
CA ASP A 38 2.81 -9.96 3.03
C ASP A 38 1.77 -9.07 3.73
N PRO A 39 1.46 -9.33 5.02
CA PRO A 39 0.44 -8.57 5.75
C PRO A 39 0.87 -7.14 6.07
N ASP A 40 2.18 -6.86 6.13
CA ASP A 40 2.73 -5.58 6.57
C ASP A 40 3.17 -4.69 5.41
N LEU A 41 3.02 -5.15 4.16
CA LEU A 41 3.44 -4.47 2.93
C LEU A 41 3.15 -2.96 2.91
N THR A 42 1.94 -2.56 3.32
CA THR A 42 1.54 -1.15 3.40
C THR A 42 2.28 -0.40 4.50
N LEU A 43 2.41 -1.00 5.68
CA LEU A 43 3.12 -0.39 6.81
C LEU A 43 4.61 -0.23 6.53
N ASP A 44 5.22 -1.21 5.89
CA ASP A 44 6.60 -1.12 5.43
C ASP A 44 6.77 0.00 4.40
N GLY A 45 5.84 0.12 3.45
CA GLY A 45 5.82 1.24 2.51
C GLY A 45 5.75 2.60 3.22
N LEU A 46 4.87 2.75 4.19
CA LEU A 46 4.74 3.98 4.98
C LEU A 46 6.00 4.28 5.80
N ARG A 47 6.60 3.27 6.43
CA ARG A 47 7.86 3.40 7.16
C ARG A 47 9.00 3.87 6.24
N LEU A 48 9.10 3.29 5.05
CA LEU A 48 10.09 3.69 4.05
C LEU A 48 9.87 5.12 3.56
N LEU A 49 8.61 5.54 3.33
CA LEU A 49 8.27 6.90 2.94
C LEU A 49 8.62 7.91 4.03
N ALA A 50 8.27 7.63 5.29
CA ALA A 50 8.62 8.50 6.42
C ALA A 50 10.14 8.66 6.59
N ALA A 51 10.90 7.59 6.37
CA ALA A 51 12.37 7.64 6.43
C ALA A 51 12.99 8.47 5.29
N ARG A 52 12.37 8.46 4.10
CA ARG A 52 12.83 9.23 2.92
C ARG A 52 12.38 10.68 2.96
N ASN A 53 11.26 10.96 3.59
CA ASN A 53 10.65 12.28 3.67
C ASN A 53 10.44 12.65 5.16
N PRO A 54 11.48 13.16 5.84
CA PRO A 54 11.33 13.59 7.23
C PRO A 54 10.27 14.68 7.33
N ALA A 55 9.57 14.72 8.46
CA ALA A 55 8.53 15.71 8.68
C ALA A 55 9.09 17.12 8.45
N PRO A 56 8.42 17.96 7.63
CA PRO A 56 8.88 19.31 7.44
C PRO A 56 8.84 20.04 8.78
N VAL A 57 9.82 20.90 9.02
CA VAL A 57 9.78 21.82 10.16
C VAL A 57 8.55 22.71 9.99
N LEU A 58 7.48 22.44 10.75
CA LEU A 58 6.29 23.27 10.73
C LEU A 58 6.61 24.56 11.47
N SER A 59 6.57 25.71 10.79
CA SER A 59 6.56 27.01 11.49
C SER A 59 5.29 27.11 12.34
N ARG A 60 5.42 27.59 13.58
CA ARG A 60 4.32 27.69 14.57
C ARG A 60 3.10 28.46 14.06
N GLU A 61 3.25 29.28 13.03
CA GLU A 61 2.17 30.09 12.44
C GLU A 61 1.09 29.24 11.74
N ARG A 62 1.41 28.03 11.25
CA ARG A 62 0.46 27.20 10.50
C ARG A 62 -0.43 26.29 11.36
N THR A 63 -0.27 26.29 12.68
CA THR A 63 -1.02 25.41 13.59
C THR A 63 -2.32 26.04 14.11
N ARG A 64 -2.60 27.31 13.78
CA ARG A 64 -3.92 27.90 14.07
C ARG A 64 -4.93 27.34 13.06
N LEU A 65 -5.69 26.34 13.48
CA LEU A 65 -6.98 26.05 12.85
C LEU A 65 -7.84 27.32 13.02
N PRO A 66 -8.49 27.83 11.97
CA PRO A 66 -9.44 28.93 12.15
C PRO A 66 -10.53 28.47 13.11
N ASP A 67 -10.73 29.23 14.18
CA ASP A 67 -11.81 28.97 15.13
C ASP A 67 -13.13 28.94 14.33
N HIS A 68 -13.82 27.80 14.35
CA HIS A 68 -15.17 27.72 13.83
C HIS A 68 -16.08 28.52 14.76
N GLU A 69 -16.25 29.80 14.46
CA GLU A 69 -17.35 30.59 15.03
C GLU A 69 -18.67 29.99 14.53
N HIS A 70 -19.34 29.25 15.41
CA HIS A 70 -20.74 28.90 15.25
C HIS A 70 -21.59 30.14 15.55
N ASP A 71 -22.26 30.65 14.52
CA ASP A 71 -23.41 31.55 14.60
C ASP A 71 -24.62 30.82 13.99
#